data_AF-A0A7C1PGV6-F1
#
_entry.id   AF-A0A7C1PGV6-F1
#
_cell.length_a   1.000
_cell.length_b   1.000
_cell.length_c   1.000
_cell.angle_alpha   90.00
_cell.angle_beta   90.00
_cell.angle_gamma   90.00
#
_symmetry.space_group_name_H-M   'P 1'
#
loop_
_entity.id
_entity.type
_entity.pdbx_description
1 polymer ?
#
loop_
_entity_poly.entity_id
_entity_poly.type
_entity_poly.pdbx_seq_one_letter_code
_entity_poly.pdbx_strand_id
1 'polypeptide(L)'
;MNAGLLKLAGMLGRMDSNVRLHAFVYLAQEIGNWTGTQYEFDFSLNLPFSPELEDDFITLQKVGKVRHFEKEYVVQETLLPKEDEANLNILKELATWDTGQLVGLARLLYLRRVSPDTRPSWEGARRLFLMSKENFDRLTSQAEGLQLALATKG
;
A
#
# COMPACT_ATOMS: atom_id res chain seq x y z
N MET A 1 -11.36 -3.56 -16.76
CA MET A 1 -10.34 -4.37 -16.05
C MET A 1 -9.17 -3.46 -15.77
N ASN A 2 -8.86 -3.23 -14.49
CA ASN A 2 -7.80 -2.31 -14.07
C ASN A 2 -6.41 -2.97 -14.26
N ALA A 3 -5.73 -2.63 -15.36
CA ALA A 3 -4.42 -3.19 -15.68
C ALA A 3 -3.33 -2.77 -14.69
N GLY A 4 -3.45 -1.59 -14.06
CA GLY A 4 -2.54 -1.11 -13.03
C GLY A 4 -2.66 -1.92 -11.74
N LEU A 5 -3.89 -2.17 -11.30
CA LEU A 5 -4.15 -3.01 -10.13
C LEU A 5 -3.58 -4.41 -10.29
N LEU A 6 -3.82 -5.06 -11.44
CA LEU A 6 -3.33 -6.42 -11.66
C LEU A 6 -1.79 -6.49 -11.62
N LYS A 7 -1.09 -5.46 -12.13
CA LYS A 7 0.38 -5.38 -12.02
C LYS A 7 0.83 -5.29 -10.57
N LEU A 8 0.22 -4.41 -9.77
CA LEU A 8 0.55 -4.25 -8.35
C LEU A 8 0.28 -5.54 -7.56
N ALA A 9 -0.85 -6.19 -7.82
CA ALA A 9 -1.15 -7.49 -7.24
C ALA A 9 -0.09 -8.54 -7.66
N GLY A 10 0.32 -8.51 -8.93
CA GLY A 10 1.39 -9.38 -9.45
C GLY A 10 2.75 -9.15 -8.80
N MET A 11 3.08 -7.91 -8.38
CA MET A 11 4.30 -7.61 -7.63
C MET A 11 4.33 -8.29 -6.27
N LEU A 12 3.17 -8.40 -5.62
CA LEU A 12 3.05 -9.13 -4.35
C LEU A 12 3.14 -10.65 -4.58
N GLY A 13 2.66 -11.13 -5.72
CA GLY A 13 2.72 -12.53 -6.14
C GLY A 13 1.78 -13.41 -5.32
N ARG A 14 2.16 -13.68 -4.06
CA ARG A 14 1.34 -14.37 -3.07
C ARG A 14 0.99 -13.44 -1.92
N MET A 15 -0.27 -13.46 -1.50
CA MET A 15 -0.78 -12.62 -0.42
C MET A 15 -1.52 -13.46 0.60
N ASP A 16 -1.17 -13.29 1.86
CA ASP A 16 -1.82 -13.86 3.05
C ASP A 16 -3.21 -13.25 3.32
N SER A 17 -3.44 -12.03 2.83
CA SER A 17 -4.69 -11.31 3.05
C SER A 17 -4.89 -10.24 1.98
N ASN A 18 -6.16 -9.93 1.67
CA ASN A 18 -6.48 -8.79 0.81
C ASN A 18 -6.06 -7.45 1.44
N VAL A 19 -5.96 -7.38 2.78
CA VAL A 19 -5.44 -6.18 3.48
C VAL A 19 -4.04 -5.80 2.99
N ARG A 20 -3.22 -6.79 2.63
CA ARG A 20 -1.89 -6.54 2.05
C ARG A 20 -1.98 -5.81 0.72
N LEU A 21 -2.91 -6.20 -0.15
CA LEU A 21 -3.14 -5.54 -1.43
C LEU A 21 -3.64 -4.11 -1.22
N HIS A 22 -4.63 -3.91 -0.34
CA HIS A 22 -5.15 -2.57 -0.03
C HIS A 22 -4.04 -1.64 0.49
N ALA A 23 -3.23 -2.10 1.44
CA ALA A 23 -2.10 -1.32 1.92
C ALA A 23 -1.09 -1.00 0.82
N PHE A 24 -0.73 -2.00 0.00
CA PHE A 24 0.24 -1.81 -1.08
C PHE A 24 -0.27 -0.87 -2.18
N VAL A 25 -1.55 -0.96 -2.55
CA VAL A 25 -2.17 -0.05 -3.54
C VAL A 25 -2.25 1.37 -3.01
N TYR A 26 -2.60 1.56 -1.74
CA TYR A 26 -2.55 2.88 -1.10
C TYR A 26 -1.15 3.49 -1.21
N LEU A 27 -0.11 2.74 -0.80
CA LEU A 27 1.28 3.19 -0.87
C LEU A 27 1.72 3.49 -2.30
N ALA A 28 1.29 2.67 -3.27
CA ALA A 28 1.56 2.93 -4.67
C ALA A 28 0.96 4.27 -5.11
N GLN A 29 -0.28 4.58 -4.76
CA GLN A 29 -0.90 5.87 -5.09
C GLN A 29 -0.18 7.08 -4.49
N GLU A 30 0.37 6.94 -3.28
CA GLU A 30 1.15 8.01 -2.63
C GLU A 30 2.52 8.21 -3.30
N ILE A 31 3.08 7.17 -3.94
CA ILE A 31 4.32 7.24 -4.71
C ILE A 31 4.07 7.76 -6.14
N GLY A 32 2.90 7.47 -6.72
CA GLY A 32 2.52 7.91 -8.06
C GLY A 32 1.22 7.29 -8.56
N ASN A 33 0.79 7.64 -9.77
CA ASN A 33 -0.47 7.16 -10.34
C ASN A 33 -0.32 5.78 -11.04
N TRP A 34 -0.02 4.72 -10.27
CA TRP A 34 0.27 3.37 -10.79
C TRP A 34 -0.94 2.57 -11.29
N THR A 35 -2.11 2.85 -10.71
CA THR A 35 -3.36 2.15 -11.01
C THR A 35 -4.12 2.80 -12.16
N GLY A 36 -3.86 4.08 -12.45
CA GLY A 36 -4.69 4.90 -13.33
C GLY A 36 -6.09 5.19 -12.77
N THR A 37 -6.41 4.66 -11.58
CA THR A 37 -7.66 4.81 -10.85
C THR A 37 -7.32 5.29 -9.46
N GLN A 38 -7.91 6.41 -9.03
CA GLN A 38 -7.73 6.92 -7.68
C GLN A 38 -8.73 6.22 -6.76
N TYR A 39 -8.25 5.27 -5.98
CA TYR A 39 -9.00 4.62 -4.91
C TYR A 39 -9.04 5.52 -3.68
N GLU A 40 -10.22 5.69 -3.10
CA GLU A 40 -10.41 6.36 -1.82
C GLU A 40 -10.24 5.35 -0.69
N PHE A 41 -9.39 5.68 0.28
CA PHE A 41 -9.09 4.80 1.40
C PHE A 41 -9.67 5.34 2.69
N ASP A 42 -10.47 4.51 3.34
CA ASP A 42 -10.90 4.64 4.72
C ASP A 42 -9.94 3.89 5.64
N PHE A 43 -9.76 4.42 6.85
CA PHE A 43 -8.93 3.88 7.92
C PHE A 43 -9.70 3.74 9.24
N SER A 44 -11.03 3.83 9.21
CA SER A 44 -11.91 3.71 10.39
C SER A 44 -11.71 2.43 11.21
N LEU A 45 -11.38 1.32 10.54
CA LEU A 45 -11.06 0.03 11.16
C LEU A 45 -9.56 -0.14 11.48
N ASN A 46 -8.82 0.97 11.49
CA ASN A 46 -7.37 0.99 11.57
C ASN A 46 -6.68 0.23 10.42
N LEU A 47 -7.32 -0.08 9.30
CA LEU A 47 -6.68 -0.74 8.17
C LEU A 47 -7.01 0.03 6.90
N PRO A 48 -6.08 0.14 5.92
CA PRO A 48 -6.41 0.72 4.63
C PRO A 48 -7.49 -0.14 3.98
N PHE A 49 -8.62 0.47 3.64
CA PHE A 49 -9.70 -0.18 2.93
C PHE A 49 -10.33 0.75 1.90
N SER A 50 -10.48 0.27 0.67
CA SER A 50 -11.25 0.92 -0.39
C SER A 50 -12.35 -0.03 -0.90
N PRO A 51 -13.63 0.34 -0.78
CA PRO A 51 -14.72 -0.47 -1.35
C PRO A 51 -14.56 -0.74 -2.85
N GLU A 52 -14.12 0.26 -3.60
CA GLU A 52 -13.91 0.16 -5.05
C GLU A 52 -12.76 -0.81 -5.39
N LEU A 53 -11.70 -0.80 -4.58
CA LEU A 53 -10.59 -1.74 -4.72
C LEU A 53 -11.04 -3.18 -4.41
N GLU A 54 -11.93 -3.36 -3.43
CA GLU A 54 -12.50 -4.67 -3.11
C GLU A 54 -13.32 -5.23 -4.28
N ASP A 55 -14.16 -4.40 -4.90
CA ASP A 55 -14.96 -4.78 -6.06
C ASP A 55 -14.08 -5.16 -7.27
N ASP A 56 -13.03 -4.39 -7.51
CA ASP A 56 -12.05 -4.68 -8.55
C ASP A 56 -11.27 -5.97 -8.25
N PHE A 57 -10.91 -6.21 -6.99
CA PHE A 57 -10.25 -7.46 -6.56
C PHE A 57 -11.16 -8.68 -6.78
N ILE A 58 -12.44 -8.60 -6.39
CA ILE A 58 -13.45 -9.64 -6.64
C ILE A 58 -13.59 -9.90 -8.14
N THR A 59 -13.53 -8.85 -8.96
CA THR A 59 -13.55 -8.98 -10.42
C THR A 59 -12.35 -9.77 -10.93
N LEU A 60 -11.13 -9.47 -10.43
CA LEU A 60 -9.92 -10.23 -10.77
C LEU A 60 -10.01 -11.71 -10.38
N GLN A 61 -10.68 -12.03 -9.28
CA GLN A 61 -10.95 -13.41 -8.88
C GLN A 61 -11.92 -14.11 -9.84
N LYS A 62 -13.02 -13.45 -10.18
CA LYS A 62 -14.04 -13.99 -11.12
C LYS A 62 -13.46 -14.31 -12.50
N VAL A 63 -12.51 -13.50 -12.98
CA VAL A 63 -11.83 -13.74 -14.26
C VAL A 63 -10.60 -14.66 -14.14
N GLY A 64 -10.36 -15.24 -12.97
CA GLY A 64 -9.31 -16.24 -12.73
C GLY A 64 -7.89 -15.69 -12.64
N LYS A 65 -7.72 -14.37 -12.57
CA LYS A 65 -6.41 -13.70 -12.44
C LYS A 65 -5.87 -13.74 -11.02
N VAL A 66 -6.75 -13.81 -10.02
CA VAL A 66 -6.38 -14.09 -8.64
C VAL A 66 -7.11 -15.36 -8.22
N ARG A 67 -6.39 -16.30 -7.60
CA ARG A 67 -6.95 -17.54 -7.07
C ARG A 67 -6.70 -17.62 -5.58
N HIS A 68 -7.66 -18.15 -4.83
CA HIS A 68 -7.49 -18.41 -3.41
C HIS A 68 -7.17 -19.89 -3.21
N PHE A 69 -6.02 -20.21 -2.62
CA PHE A 69 -5.54 -21.57 -2.39
C PHE A 69 -4.86 -21.67 -1.03
N GLU A 70 -5.23 -22.68 -0.22
CA GLU A 70 -4.60 -22.95 1.09
C GLU A 70 -4.41 -21.73 2.01
N LYS A 71 -5.37 -20.79 1.98
CA LYS A 71 -5.39 -19.51 2.74
C LYS A 71 -4.54 -18.38 2.15
N GLU A 72 -4.00 -18.53 0.96
CA GLU A 72 -3.28 -17.49 0.24
C GLU A 72 -4.01 -17.10 -1.05
N TYR A 73 -3.92 -15.83 -1.41
CA TYR A 73 -4.24 -15.36 -2.76
C TYR A 73 -3.00 -15.45 -3.63
N VAL A 74 -3.10 -16.18 -4.73
CA VAL A 74 -2.07 -16.34 -5.75
C VAL A 74 -2.48 -15.56 -6.99
N VAL A 75 -1.65 -14.62 -7.42
CA VAL A 75 -1.87 -13.83 -8.62
C VAL A 75 -1.23 -14.54 -9.82
N GLN A 76 -2.02 -14.82 -10.85
CA GLN A 76 -1.49 -15.40 -12.08
C GLN A 76 -0.75 -14.33 -12.88
N GLU A 77 0.55 -14.60 -13.04
CA GLU A 77 1.57 -13.95 -13.87
C GLU A 77 1.15 -12.67 -14.61
N THR A 78 1.82 -11.57 -14.29
CA THR A 78 1.78 -10.36 -15.09
C THR A 78 3.15 -9.77 -15.31
N LEU A 79 3.39 -9.33 -16.54
CA LEU A 79 4.54 -8.53 -16.94
C LEU A 79 4.55 -7.23 -16.13
N LEU A 80 5.62 -7.03 -15.36
CA LEU A 80 5.92 -5.76 -14.72
C LEU A 80 6.00 -4.67 -15.80
N PRO A 81 5.43 -3.47 -15.58
CA PRO A 81 5.46 -2.44 -16.58
C PRO A 81 6.87 -1.85 -16.75
N LYS A 82 7.17 -1.35 -17.96
CA LYS A 82 8.30 -0.45 -18.22
C LYS A 82 7.91 0.94 -17.74
N GLU A 83 7.90 1.15 -16.45
CA GLU A 83 7.70 2.48 -15.85
C GLU A 83 9.02 3.00 -15.30
N ASP A 84 9.02 4.26 -14.84
CA ASP A 84 10.16 4.93 -14.21
C ASP A 84 10.88 3.97 -13.24
N GLU A 85 12.12 3.63 -13.58
CA GLU A 85 12.91 2.61 -12.87
C GLU A 85 13.08 2.97 -11.39
N ALA A 86 13.09 4.26 -11.04
CA ALA A 86 13.26 4.70 -9.67
C ALA A 86 12.06 4.35 -8.79
N ASN A 87 10.85 4.75 -9.20
CA ASN A 87 9.63 4.47 -8.43
C ASN A 87 9.28 2.96 -8.46
N LEU A 88 9.61 2.27 -9.54
CA LEU A 88 9.45 0.82 -9.63
C LEU A 88 10.32 0.07 -8.61
N ASN A 89 11.56 0.51 -8.37
CA ASN A 89 12.44 -0.10 -7.38
C ASN A 89 11.92 0.09 -5.94
N ILE A 90 11.35 1.25 -5.64
CA ILE A 90 10.70 1.51 -4.34
C ILE A 90 9.52 0.56 -4.14
N LEU A 91 8.65 0.41 -5.15
CA LEU A 91 7.53 -0.52 -5.05
C LEU A 91 7.97 -1.98 -4.94
N LYS A 92 9.05 -2.37 -5.61
CA LYS A 92 9.64 -3.72 -5.47
C LYS A 92 10.15 -3.96 -4.06
N GLU A 93 10.80 -2.96 -3.45
CA GLU A 93 11.24 -3.06 -2.06
C GLU A 93 10.04 -3.23 -1.13
N LEU A 94 9.03 -2.35 -1.25
CA LEU A 94 7.81 -2.43 -0.44
C LEU A 94 7.07 -3.76 -0.63
N ALA A 95 7.05 -4.34 -1.84
CA ALA A 95 6.40 -5.63 -2.07
C ALA A 95 7.00 -6.78 -1.22
N THR A 96 8.27 -6.66 -0.80
CA THR A 96 8.93 -7.64 0.07
C THR A 96 8.55 -7.52 1.54
N TRP A 97 7.92 -6.42 1.94
CA TRP A 97 7.53 -6.17 3.33
C TRP A 97 6.31 -7.00 3.73
N ASP A 98 6.22 -7.30 5.02
CA ASP A 98 5.05 -7.99 5.56
C ASP A 98 3.81 -7.07 5.63
N THR A 99 2.64 -7.69 5.75
CA THR A 99 1.35 -6.99 5.81
C THR A 99 1.30 -5.95 6.91
N GLY A 100 1.86 -6.23 8.09
CA GLY A 100 1.86 -5.31 9.22
C GLY A 100 2.72 -4.07 8.96
N GLN A 101 3.88 -4.25 8.33
CA GLN A 101 4.76 -3.15 7.92
C GLN A 101 4.10 -2.25 6.87
N LEU A 102 3.48 -2.85 5.85
CA LEU A 102 2.77 -2.11 4.79
C LEU A 102 1.59 -1.30 5.36
N VAL A 103 0.76 -1.93 6.19
CA VAL A 103 -0.34 -1.26 6.88
C VAL A 103 0.17 -0.14 7.77
N GLY A 104 1.25 -0.38 8.51
CA GLY A 104 1.87 0.63 9.37
C GLY A 104 2.33 1.87 8.59
N LEU A 105 3.02 1.66 7.47
CA LEU A 105 3.45 2.75 6.60
C LEU A 105 2.26 3.49 5.97
N ALA A 106 1.25 2.75 5.49
CA ALA A 106 0.03 3.33 4.92
C ALA A 106 -0.68 4.25 5.91
N ARG A 107 -0.85 3.79 7.16
CA ARG A 107 -1.43 4.62 8.24
C ARG A 107 -0.63 5.89 8.47
N LEU A 108 0.70 5.79 8.51
CA LEU A 108 1.55 6.94 8.76
C LEU A 108 1.45 7.99 7.64
N LEU A 109 1.49 7.55 6.38
CA LEU A 109 1.33 8.47 5.24
C LEU A 109 -0.06 9.11 5.25
N TYR A 110 -1.11 8.33 5.55
CA TYR A 110 -2.46 8.86 5.74
C TYR A 110 -2.50 9.93 6.83
N LEU A 111 -1.88 9.69 7.99
CA LEU A 111 -1.79 10.67 9.08
C LEU A 111 -1.11 11.96 8.69
N ARG A 112 0.00 11.87 7.97
CA ARG A 112 0.71 13.04 7.45
C ARG A 112 -0.18 13.86 6.53
N ARG A 113 -0.96 13.19 5.69
CA ARG A 113 -1.87 13.83 4.74
C ARG A 113 -3.04 14.53 5.43
N VAL A 114 -3.67 13.90 6.42
CA VAL A 114 -4.86 14.46 7.10
C VAL A 114 -4.54 15.38 8.28
N SER A 115 -3.31 15.38 8.78
CA SER A 115 -2.89 16.22 9.92
C SER A 115 -1.44 16.69 9.81
N PRO A 116 -1.08 17.49 8.78
CA PRO A 116 0.31 17.84 8.47
C PRO A 116 1.04 18.65 9.57
N ASP A 117 0.32 19.50 10.33
CA ASP A 117 0.95 20.59 11.10
C ASP A 117 1.02 20.40 12.63
N THR A 118 0.66 19.24 13.18
CA THR A 118 0.61 19.07 14.65
C THR A 118 1.22 17.76 15.12
N ARG A 119 2.49 17.77 15.54
CA ARG A 119 3.10 16.63 16.26
C ARG A 119 2.26 16.10 17.44
N PRO A 120 1.54 16.94 18.22
CA PRO A 120 0.60 16.44 19.23
C PRO A 120 -0.56 15.62 18.66
N SER A 121 -1.04 15.94 17.45
CA SER A 121 -2.07 15.15 16.77
C SER A 121 -1.51 13.83 16.25
N TRP A 122 -0.23 13.75 15.91
CA TRP A 122 0.43 12.51 15.47
C TRP A 122 0.56 11.50 16.60
N GLU A 123 0.86 11.95 17.82
CA GLU A 123 0.91 11.07 18.99
C GLU A 123 -0.50 10.57 19.38
N GLY A 124 -1.53 11.43 19.26
CA GLY A 124 -2.93 11.02 19.42
C GLY A 124 -3.37 10.01 18.36
N ALA A 125 -2.98 10.26 17.11
CA ALA A 125 -3.22 9.40 15.96
C ALA A 125 -2.47 8.06 16.02
N ARG A 126 -1.21 8.06 16.47
CA ARG A 126 -0.44 6.84 16.74
C ARG A 126 -1.20 5.93 17.69
N ARG A 127 -1.80 6.52 18.73
CA ARG A 127 -2.63 5.79 19.70
C ARG A 127 -3.94 5.28 19.08
N LEU A 128 -4.60 6.08 18.24
CA LEU A 128 -5.79 5.64 17.48
C LEU A 128 -5.47 4.41 16.63
N PHE A 129 -4.32 4.40 15.95
CA PHE A 129 -3.84 3.27 15.17
C PHE A 129 -3.21 2.14 15.98
N LEU A 130 -3.23 2.22 17.31
CA LEU A 130 -2.67 1.21 18.22
C LEU A 130 -1.20 0.86 17.91
N MET A 131 -0.43 1.82 17.38
CA MET A 131 0.95 1.60 16.98
C MET A 131 1.88 1.86 18.16
N SER A 132 2.80 0.96 18.50
CA SER A 132 3.82 1.23 19.54
C SER A 132 4.71 2.42 19.15
N LYS A 133 5.24 3.17 20.11
CA LYS A 133 6.17 4.28 19.84
C LYS A 133 7.39 3.86 19.00
N GLU A 134 8.01 2.74 19.32
CA GLU A 134 9.16 2.20 18.58
C GLU A 134 8.82 1.94 17.10
N ASN A 135 7.73 1.22 16.82
CA ASN A 135 7.28 1.01 15.45
C ASN A 135 6.92 2.32 14.74
N PHE A 136 6.32 3.28 15.44
CA PHE A 136 6.00 4.58 14.88
C PHE A 136 7.25 5.35 14.47
N ASP A 137 8.24 5.42 15.35
CA ASP A 137 9.53 6.09 15.08
C ASP A 137 10.25 5.40 13.91
N ARG A 138 10.32 4.06 13.91
CA ARG A 138 10.91 3.26 12.82
C ARG A 138 10.23 3.53 11.48
N LEU A 139 8.91 3.43 11.42
CA LEU A 139 8.13 3.65 10.18
C LEU A 139 8.22 5.11 9.72
N THR A 140 8.34 6.06 10.65
CA THR A 140 8.52 7.48 10.33
C THR A 140 9.86 7.73 9.65
N SER A 141 10.94 7.18 10.18
CA SER A 141 12.24 7.26 9.52
C SER A 141 12.24 6.59 8.14
N GLN A 142 11.53 5.47 7.99
CA GLN A 142 11.38 4.80 6.69
C GLN A 142 10.58 5.64 5.69
N ALA A 143 9.46 6.26 6.12
CA ALA A 143 8.65 7.14 5.29
C ALA A 143 9.42 8.40 4.87
N GLU A 144 10.21 8.98 5.77
CA GLU A 144 11.09 10.11 5.48
C GLU A 144 12.19 9.73 4.49
N GLY A 145 12.83 8.57 4.67
CA GLY A 145 13.79 8.04 3.72
C GLY A 145 13.18 7.85 2.32
N LEU A 146 11.96 7.33 2.26
CA LEU A 146 11.20 7.15 1.02
C LEU A 146 10.89 8.51 0.36
N GLN A 147 10.39 9.48 1.12
CA GLN A 147 10.10 10.82 0.61
C GLN A 147 11.36 11.56 0.15
N LEU A 148 12.48 11.43 0.87
CA LEU A 148 13.76 11.99 0.43
C LEU A 148 14.24 11.33 -0.86
N ALA A 149 14.09 10.01 -1.01
CA ALA A 149 14.42 9.30 -2.23
C ALA A 149 13.55 9.73 -3.43
N LEU A 150 12.29 10.11 -3.18
CA LEU A 150 11.38 10.68 -4.18
C LEU A 150 11.71 12.14 -4.52
N ALA A 151 12.03 12.97 -3.52
CA ALA A 151 12.25 14.41 -3.68
C ALA A 151 13.63 14.78 -4.25
N THR A 152 14.66 13.97 -4.03
CA THR A 152 16.02 14.22 -4.54
C THR A 152 16.22 13.89 -6.02
N LYS A 153 15.15 13.47 -6.71
CA LYS A 153 15.20 12.94 -8.08
C LYS A 153 14.25 13.64 -9.06
N GLY A 154 13.59 14.73 -8.65
CA GLY A 154 12.88 15.67 -9.52
C GLY A 154 13.74 16.88 -9.85
#